data_AF-A0A6U5LFN6-F1
#
_entry.id   AF-A0A6U5LFN6-F1
#
_cell.length_a   1.000
_cell.length_b   1.000
_cell.length_c   1.000
_cell.angle_alpha   90.00
_cell.angle_beta   90.00
_cell.angle_gamma   90.00
#
_symmetry.space_group_name_H-M   'P 1'
#
loop_
_entity.id
_entity.type
_entity.pdbx_description
1 polymer ?
#
loop_
_entity_poly.entity_id
_entity_poly.type
_entity_poly.pdbx_seq_one_letter_code
_entity_poly.pdbx_strand_id
1 'polypeptide(L)'
;MPVTPMRPAHEGYSSGASTPTNISAQQQTLMDESGKMLEYMRKEVFKLRQQNTQLRADYNVMKDTNTRLHEVNASAGASFAALNQHYKQMAKHNAKLTQAVQDSKKNAAALQINNHELKEELRMKQDTYITEVTTRLNYQRVMGRMVDFICQESSDEYVVDEIMALQEECDLHHQGTEPKGMMGEGKAEIKKILRRFSTPNKNFPSPGQNFVTPGKAHRPPGQQGVGHMPVPMQRGPRDPMNTPTIASKLKSFFYTG
;
A
#
# COMPACT_ATOMS: atom_id res chain seq x y z
N MET A 1 -6.25 -60.36 19.38
CA MET A 1 -5.87 -61.71 18.90
C MET A 1 -5.66 -62.59 20.12
N PRO A 2 -6.57 -63.54 20.40
CA PRO A 2 -6.47 -64.41 21.56
C PRO A 2 -5.36 -65.46 21.37
N VAL A 3 -4.61 -65.74 22.44
CA VAL A 3 -3.52 -66.70 22.50
C VAL A 3 -4.10 -68.09 22.76
N THR A 4 -3.96 -69.01 21.81
CA THR A 4 -4.33 -70.42 21.95
C THR A 4 -3.23 -71.16 22.71
N PRO A 5 -3.53 -71.89 23.81
CA PRO A 5 -2.55 -72.74 24.47
C PRO A 5 -2.50 -74.11 23.77
N MET A 6 -1.35 -74.43 23.17
CA MET A 6 -1.07 -75.77 22.62
C MET A 6 -0.68 -76.73 23.74
N ARG A 7 -1.46 -77.80 23.84
CA ARG A 7 -1.37 -78.95 24.75
C ARG A 7 -0.16 -79.84 24.39
N PRO A 8 0.60 -80.40 25.35
CA PRO A 8 1.64 -81.38 25.04
C PRO A 8 1.03 -82.78 24.93
N ALA A 9 1.28 -83.46 23.82
CA ALA A 9 1.06 -84.89 23.67
C ALA A 9 2.35 -85.62 24.08
N HIS A 10 2.26 -86.34 25.19
CA HIS A 10 3.13 -87.47 25.52
C HIS A 10 2.84 -88.61 24.55
N GLU A 11 3.87 -89.25 24.01
CA GLU A 11 4.06 -90.71 23.90
C GLU A 11 5.16 -91.05 22.90
N GLY A 12 6.00 -92.02 23.23
CA GLY A 12 6.98 -92.60 22.31
C GLY A 12 8.28 -93.05 22.97
N TYR A 13 8.21 -94.07 23.82
CA TYR A 13 9.37 -94.86 24.22
C TYR A 13 10.01 -95.52 22.98
N SER A 14 11.32 -95.37 22.81
CA SER A 14 12.14 -96.31 22.04
C SER A 14 13.47 -96.51 22.77
N SER A 15 13.52 -97.59 23.55
CA SER A 15 14.72 -98.06 24.25
C SER A 15 15.55 -98.95 23.31
N GLY A 16 16.51 -98.34 22.62
CA GLY A 16 17.61 -99.05 21.99
C GLY A 16 18.73 -99.26 23.01
N ALA A 17 19.01 -100.50 23.38
CA ALA A 17 20.13 -100.86 24.25
C ALA A 17 21.47 -100.62 23.53
N SER A 18 22.20 -99.59 23.94
CA SER A 18 23.60 -99.38 23.59
C SER A 18 24.48 -99.50 24.84
N THR A 19 25.74 -99.83 24.61
CA THR A 19 26.73 -100.20 25.64
C THR A 19 27.00 -99.05 26.63
N PRO A 20 27.20 -99.35 27.94
CA PRO A 20 27.16 -98.36 29.02
C PRO A 20 28.28 -97.31 29.00
N THR A 21 29.34 -97.49 28.22
CA THR A 21 30.47 -96.54 28.10
C THR A 21 30.41 -95.64 26.85
N ASN A 22 29.74 -96.05 25.77
CA ASN A 22 29.58 -95.22 24.55
C ASN A 22 28.40 -94.25 24.66
N ILE A 23 27.33 -94.61 25.38
CA ILE A 23 26.20 -93.72 25.66
C ILE A 23 26.67 -92.47 26.41
N SER A 24 27.59 -92.60 27.37
CA SER A 24 28.00 -91.45 28.19
C SER A 24 28.74 -90.38 27.39
N ALA A 25 29.57 -90.76 26.42
CA ALA A 25 30.31 -89.82 25.58
C ALA A 25 29.40 -89.13 24.56
N GLN A 26 28.49 -89.87 23.93
CA GLN A 26 27.52 -89.31 22.98
C GLN A 26 26.50 -88.40 23.69
N GLN A 27 26.08 -88.79 24.91
CA GLN A 27 25.21 -87.99 25.75
C GLN A 27 25.92 -86.71 26.24
N GLN A 28 27.21 -86.78 26.57
CA GLN A 28 28.00 -85.59 26.92
C GLN A 28 28.13 -84.61 25.74
N THR A 29 28.39 -85.09 24.52
CA THR A 29 28.43 -84.23 23.33
C THR A 29 27.08 -83.54 23.08
N LEU A 30 25.96 -84.26 23.25
CA LEU A 30 24.62 -83.66 23.16
C LEU A 30 24.37 -82.62 24.26
N MET A 31 24.90 -82.82 25.48
CA MET A 31 24.84 -81.82 26.55
C MET A 31 25.67 -80.58 26.22
N ASP A 32 26.84 -80.73 25.62
CA ASP A 32 27.70 -79.61 25.22
C ASP A 32 27.09 -78.83 24.02
N GLU A 33 26.49 -79.54 23.05
CA GLU A 33 25.78 -78.94 21.92
C GLU A 33 24.50 -78.22 22.35
N SER A 34 23.70 -78.83 23.22
CA SER A 34 22.52 -78.18 23.80
C SER A 34 22.91 -76.98 24.68
N GLY A 35 24.03 -77.05 25.39
CA GLY A 35 24.62 -75.91 26.10
C GLY A 35 24.97 -74.74 25.17
N LYS A 36 25.63 -75.01 24.04
CA LYS A 36 25.91 -73.99 23.01
C LYS A 36 24.63 -73.40 22.44
N MET A 37 23.63 -74.23 22.12
CA MET A 37 22.35 -73.77 21.59
C MET A 37 21.60 -72.86 22.58
N LEU A 38 21.56 -73.23 23.87
CA LEU A 38 20.97 -72.39 24.91
C LEU A 38 21.67 -71.04 25.02
N GLU A 39 23.00 -71.01 24.89
CA GLU A 39 23.77 -69.76 24.92
C GLU A 39 23.49 -68.88 23.69
N TYR A 40 23.38 -69.47 22.49
CA TYR A 40 22.93 -68.75 21.29
C TYR A 40 21.52 -68.17 21.47
N MET A 41 20.58 -68.97 21.97
CA MET A 41 19.20 -68.50 22.24
C MET A 41 19.18 -67.35 23.24
N ARG A 42 19.99 -67.40 24.30
CA ARG A 42 20.10 -66.29 25.27
C ARG A 42 20.62 -65.02 24.61
N LYS A 43 21.68 -65.11 23.80
CA LYS A 43 22.23 -63.98 23.06
C LYS A 43 21.22 -63.39 22.09
N GLU A 44 20.47 -64.23 21.37
CA GLU A 44 19.46 -63.77 20.43
C GLU A 44 18.28 -63.11 21.16
N VAL A 45 17.81 -63.65 22.29
CA VAL A 45 16.78 -63.01 23.11
C VAL A 45 17.27 -61.65 23.63
N PHE A 46 18.52 -61.55 24.09
CA PHE A 46 19.09 -60.28 24.53
C PHE A 46 19.14 -59.27 23.38
N LYS A 47 19.62 -59.68 22.20
CA LYS A 47 19.67 -58.86 20.98
C LYS A 47 18.27 -58.40 20.54
N LEU A 48 17.29 -59.30 20.53
CA LEU A 48 15.90 -58.97 20.18
C LEU A 48 15.28 -57.97 21.16
N ARG A 49 15.56 -58.10 22.46
CA ARG A 49 15.11 -57.12 23.48
C ARG A 49 15.77 -55.75 23.27
N GLN A 50 17.06 -55.73 22.97
CA GLN A 50 17.78 -54.50 22.65
C GLN A 50 17.20 -53.82 21.40
N GLN A 51 17.00 -54.59 20.32
CA GLN A 51 16.37 -54.09 19.09
C GLN A 51 14.94 -53.59 19.33
N ASN A 52 14.13 -54.30 20.11
CA ASN A 52 12.77 -53.86 20.43
C ASN A 52 12.77 -52.54 21.21
N THR A 53 13.71 -52.38 22.14
CA THR A 53 13.87 -51.13 22.91
C THR A 53 14.27 -49.98 21.99
N GLN A 54 15.21 -50.21 21.08
CA GLN A 54 15.62 -49.22 20.08
C GLN A 54 14.45 -48.83 19.17
N LEU A 55 13.72 -49.81 18.62
CA LEU A 55 12.57 -49.55 17.75
C LEU A 55 11.47 -48.73 18.44
N ARG A 56 11.25 -48.95 19.74
CA ARG A 56 10.31 -48.11 20.53
C ARG A 56 10.80 -46.69 20.69
N ALA A 57 12.10 -46.50 20.92
CA ALA A 57 12.70 -45.17 21.00
C ALA A 57 12.58 -44.43 19.66
N ASP A 58 12.94 -45.08 18.55
CA ASP A 58 12.86 -44.51 17.21
C ASP A 58 11.40 -44.17 16.83
N TYR A 59 10.46 -45.05 17.18
CA TYR A 59 9.03 -44.81 16.98
C TYR A 59 8.55 -43.56 17.70
N ASN A 60 8.94 -43.36 18.97
CA ASN A 60 8.56 -42.17 19.74
C ASN A 60 9.13 -40.89 19.12
N VAL A 61 10.40 -40.91 18.72
CA VAL A 61 11.04 -39.75 18.04
C VAL A 61 10.33 -39.42 16.72
N MET A 62 9.98 -40.44 15.94
CA MET A 62 9.27 -40.25 14.68
C MET A 62 7.86 -39.70 14.91
N LYS A 63 7.16 -40.18 15.93
CA LYS A 63 5.84 -39.68 16.33
C LYS A 63 5.91 -38.19 16.71
N ASP A 64 6.86 -37.81 17.57
CA ASP A 64 7.03 -36.43 18.01
C ASP A 64 7.41 -35.51 16.84
N THR A 65 8.28 -35.98 15.94
CA THR A 65 8.67 -35.26 14.73
C THR A 65 7.46 -35.03 13.82
N ASN A 66 6.64 -36.05 13.63
CA ASN A 66 5.44 -35.95 12.79
C ASN A 66 4.41 -34.97 13.40
N THR A 67 4.17 -35.04 14.71
CA THR A 67 3.31 -34.07 15.41
C THR A 67 3.82 -32.64 15.24
N ARG A 68 5.12 -32.40 15.44
CA ARG A 68 5.73 -31.08 15.22
C ARG A 68 5.58 -30.60 13.78
N LEU A 69 5.77 -31.49 12.79
CA LEU A 69 5.57 -31.14 11.38
C LEU A 69 4.14 -30.74 11.08
N HIS A 70 3.15 -31.45 11.66
CA HIS A 70 1.74 -31.08 11.52
C HIS A 70 1.44 -29.70 12.12
N GLU A 71 1.96 -29.39 13.31
CA GLU A 71 1.79 -28.08 13.95
C GLU A 71 2.44 -26.95 13.13
N VAL A 72 3.67 -27.15 12.66
CA VAL A 72 4.37 -26.17 11.83
C VAL A 72 3.64 -25.96 10.50
N ASN A 73 3.12 -27.02 9.88
CA ASN A 73 2.34 -26.91 8.64
C ASN A 73 1.03 -26.15 8.86
N ALA A 74 0.29 -26.45 9.94
CA ALA A 74 -0.91 -25.71 10.31
C ALA A 74 -0.60 -24.22 10.56
N SER A 75 0.47 -23.91 11.29
CA SER A 75 0.92 -22.54 11.55
C SER A 75 1.36 -21.80 10.28
N ALA A 76 2.04 -22.49 9.35
CA ALA A 76 2.43 -21.93 8.07
C ALA A 76 1.19 -21.60 7.22
N GLY A 77 0.20 -22.50 7.18
CA GLY A 77 -1.08 -22.27 6.50
C GLY A 77 -1.83 -21.05 7.03
N ALA A 78 -1.91 -20.91 8.36
CA ALA A 78 -2.50 -19.72 9.00
C ALA A 78 -1.74 -18.43 8.63
N SER A 79 -0.41 -18.49 8.59
CA SER A 79 0.45 -17.36 8.22
C SER A 79 0.24 -16.93 6.77
N PHE A 80 0.11 -17.88 5.84
CA PHE A 80 -0.20 -17.59 4.44
C PHE A 80 -1.58 -16.97 4.27
N ALA A 81 -2.59 -17.47 5.01
CA ALA A 81 -3.93 -16.89 4.98
C ALA A 81 -3.93 -15.43 5.48
N ALA A 82 -3.24 -15.15 6.58
CA ALA A 82 -3.07 -13.80 7.12
C ALA A 82 -2.35 -12.87 6.12
N LEU A 83 -1.26 -13.35 5.51
CA LEU A 83 -0.52 -12.59 4.50
C LEU A 83 -1.39 -12.26 3.28
N ASN A 84 -2.18 -13.22 2.80
CA ASN A 84 -3.10 -13.01 1.68
C ASN A 84 -4.20 -12.00 2.02
N GLN A 85 -4.73 -12.04 3.25
CA GLN A 85 -5.69 -11.02 3.72
C GLN A 85 -5.05 -9.63 3.76
N HIS A 86 -3.83 -9.51 4.29
CA HIS A 86 -3.08 -8.26 4.32
C HIS A 86 -2.81 -7.72 2.90
N TYR A 87 -2.39 -8.59 1.97
CA TYR A 87 -2.20 -8.25 0.56
C TYR A 87 -3.49 -7.68 -0.07
N LYS A 88 -4.63 -8.35 0.15
CA LYS A 88 -5.94 -7.88 -0.35
C LYS A 88 -6.32 -6.51 0.24
N GLN A 89 -6.03 -6.27 1.52
CA GLN A 89 -6.27 -4.97 2.15
C GLN A 89 -5.38 -3.87 1.56
N MET A 90 -4.09 -4.14 1.38
CA MET A 90 -3.15 -3.21 0.75
C MET A 90 -3.54 -2.89 -0.70
N ALA A 91 -3.97 -3.89 -1.48
CA ALA A 91 -4.47 -3.68 -2.84
C ALA A 91 -5.69 -2.73 -2.86
N LYS A 92 -6.65 -2.93 -1.94
CA LYS A 92 -7.80 -2.02 -1.78
C LYS A 92 -7.38 -0.60 -1.39
N HIS A 93 -6.40 -0.46 -0.50
CA HIS A 93 -5.89 0.84 -0.08
C HIS A 93 -5.19 1.58 -1.23
N ASN A 94 -4.34 0.88 -1.99
CA ASN A 94 -3.66 1.44 -3.16
C ASN A 94 -4.66 1.88 -4.25
N ALA A 95 -5.72 1.11 -4.48
CA ALA A 95 -6.79 1.51 -5.40
C ALA A 95 -7.47 2.82 -4.96
N LYS A 96 -7.82 2.95 -3.68
CA LYS A 96 -8.40 4.19 -3.12
C LYS A 96 -7.46 5.38 -3.23
N LEU A 97 -6.18 5.20 -2.91
CA LEU A 97 -5.18 6.26 -3.01
C LEU A 97 -5.00 6.72 -4.46
N THR A 98 -4.96 5.77 -5.39
CA THR A 98 -4.87 6.06 -6.82
C THR A 98 -6.05 6.90 -7.29
N GLN A 99 -7.27 6.54 -6.87
CA GLN A 99 -8.47 7.31 -7.17
C GLN A 99 -8.40 8.73 -6.57
N ALA A 100 -8.02 8.86 -5.30
CA ALA A 100 -7.89 10.17 -4.65
C ALA A 100 -6.87 11.08 -5.35
N VAL A 101 -5.76 10.53 -5.82
CA VAL A 101 -4.75 11.28 -6.60
C VAL A 101 -5.34 11.74 -7.94
N GLN A 102 -6.11 10.90 -8.64
CA GLN A 102 -6.76 11.29 -9.89
C GLN A 102 -7.80 12.39 -9.69
N ASP A 103 -8.61 12.29 -8.64
CA ASP A 103 -9.62 13.30 -8.30
C ASP A 103 -8.95 14.62 -7.91
N SER A 104 -7.87 14.57 -7.12
CA SER A 104 -7.09 15.76 -6.77
C SER A 104 -6.48 16.43 -8.01
N LYS A 105 -6.00 15.66 -9.00
CA LYS A 105 -5.47 16.22 -10.25
C LYS A 105 -6.55 16.93 -11.07
N LYS A 106 -7.74 16.33 -11.17
CA LYS A 106 -8.89 16.95 -11.84
C LYS A 106 -9.28 18.27 -11.18
N ASN A 107 -9.35 18.28 -9.85
CA ASN A 107 -9.66 19.48 -9.08
C ASN A 107 -8.60 20.59 -9.27
N ALA A 108 -7.31 20.21 -9.26
CA ALA A 108 -6.24 21.17 -9.51
C ALA A 108 -6.32 21.79 -10.91
N ALA A 109 -6.62 20.98 -11.93
CA ALA A 109 -6.81 21.48 -13.30
C ALA A 109 -8.01 22.44 -13.40
N ALA A 110 -9.15 22.10 -12.79
CA ALA A 110 -10.31 22.99 -12.75
C ALA A 110 -10.01 24.31 -12.04
N LEU A 111 -9.27 24.27 -10.92
CA LEU A 111 -8.84 25.48 -10.23
C LEU A 111 -7.88 26.35 -11.06
N GLN A 112 -7.01 25.74 -11.87
CA GLN A 112 -6.13 26.49 -12.76
C GLN A 112 -6.92 27.24 -13.84
N ILE A 113 -7.94 26.60 -14.43
CA ILE A 113 -8.84 27.23 -15.41
C ILE A 113 -9.56 28.41 -14.76
N ASN A 114 -10.23 28.20 -13.62
CA ASN A 114 -10.94 29.28 -12.93
C ASN A 114 -10.00 30.44 -12.53
N ASN A 115 -8.77 30.16 -12.12
CA ASN A 115 -7.80 31.21 -11.79
C ASN A 115 -7.39 32.01 -13.04
N HIS A 116 -7.32 31.36 -14.20
CA HIS A 116 -7.03 32.04 -15.45
C HIS A 116 -8.18 32.96 -15.87
N GLU A 117 -9.42 32.46 -15.85
CA GLU A 117 -10.64 33.23 -16.15
C GLU A 117 -10.76 34.46 -15.25
N LEU A 118 -10.58 34.30 -13.93
CA LEU A 118 -10.64 35.42 -12.98
C LEU A 118 -9.54 36.47 -13.21
N LYS A 119 -8.36 36.06 -13.69
CA LYS A 119 -7.28 37.00 -14.06
C LYS A 119 -7.64 37.78 -15.31
N GLU A 120 -8.24 37.12 -16.30
CA GLU A 120 -8.71 37.78 -17.52
C GLU A 120 -9.84 38.77 -17.23
N GLU A 121 -10.83 38.38 -16.41
CA GLU A 121 -11.90 39.27 -15.96
C GLU A 121 -11.37 40.50 -15.22
N LEU A 122 -10.40 40.31 -14.32
CA LEU A 122 -9.78 41.43 -13.60
C LEU A 122 -9.06 42.38 -14.55
N ARG A 123 -8.30 41.84 -15.51
CA ARG A 123 -7.60 42.63 -16.51
C ARG A 123 -8.58 43.43 -17.38
N MET A 124 -9.65 42.81 -17.86
CA MET A 124 -10.69 43.50 -18.64
C MET A 124 -11.33 44.65 -17.85
N LYS A 125 -11.62 44.45 -16.55
CA LYS A 125 -12.16 45.51 -15.69
C LYS A 125 -11.17 46.66 -15.49
N GLN A 126 -9.88 46.34 -15.33
CA GLN A 126 -8.82 47.35 -15.23
C GLN A 126 -8.71 48.17 -16.52
N ASP A 127 -8.68 47.50 -17.68
CA ASP A 127 -8.60 48.17 -18.98
C ASP A 127 -9.82 49.07 -19.24
N THR A 128 -11.01 48.61 -18.85
CA THR A 128 -12.26 49.40 -18.92
C THR A 128 -12.18 50.64 -18.04
N TYR A 129 -11.76 50.49 -16.78
CA TYR A 129 -11.62 51.61 -15.85
C TYR A 129 -10.60 52.65 -16.35
N ILE A 130 -9.42 52.19 -16.82
CA ILE A 130 -8.38 53.08 -17.37
C ILE A 130 -8.94 53.86 -18.57
N THR A 131 -9.66 53.19 -19.46
CA THR A 131 -10.29 53.82 -20.63
C THR A 131 -11.31 54.88 -20.21
N GLU A 132 -12.17 54.55 -19.24
CA GLU A 132 -13.19 55.46 -18.72
C GLU A 132 -12.56 56.71 -18.10
N VAL A 133 -11.60 56.54 -17.19
CA VAL A 133 -10.89 57.65 -16.54
C VAL A 133 -10.15 58.51 -17.58
N THR A 134 -9.46 57.88 -18.54
CA THR A 134 -8.74 58.59 -19.60
C THR A 134 -9.70 59.40 -20.47
N THR A 135 -10.86 58.83 -20.81
CA THR A 135 -11.90 59.48 -21.60
C THR A 135 -12.46 60.69 -20.85
N ARG A 136 -12.78 60.54 -19.56
CA ARG A 136 -13.25 61.64 -18.69
C ARG A 136 -12.22 62.78 -18.59
N LEU A 137 -10.95 62.46 -18.35
CA LEU A 137 -9.88 63.46 -18.29
C LEU A 137 -9.69 64.20 -19.62
N ASN A 138 -9.81 63.48 -20.74
CA ASN A 138 -9.74 64.11 -22.06
C ASN A 138 -10.93 65.05 -22.31
N TYR A 139 -12.15 64.66 -21.91
CA TYR A 139 -13.32 65.55 -21.99
C TYR A 139 -13.11 66.82 -21.17
N GLN A 140 -12.66 66.71 -19.92
CA GLN A 140 -12.35 67.86 -19.06
C GLN A 140 -11.31 68.78 -19.71
N ARG A 141 -10.23 68.21 -20.28
CA ARG A 141 -9.18 68.99 -20.95
C ARG A 141 -9.69 69.74 -22.18
N VAL A 142 -10.57 69.13 -22.98
CA VAL A 142 -11.15 69.78 -24.17
C VAL A 142 -12.13 70.88 -23.75
N MET A 143 -13.00 70.61 -22.77
CA MET A 143 -13.94 71.59 -22.22
C MET A 143 -13.21 72.81 -21.66
N GLY A 144 -12.16 72.62 -20.86
CA GLY A 144 -11.36 73.73 -20.33
C GLY A 144 -10.80 74.62 -21.45
N ARG A 145 -10.25 74.02 -22.51
CA ARG A 145 -9.77 74.79 -23.68
C ARG A 145 -10.87 75.54 -24.40
N MET A 146 -12.09 74.99 -24.48
CA MET A 146 -13.23 75.68 -25.09
C MET A 146 -13.64 76.89 -24.26
N VAL A 147 -13.70 76.76 -22.94
CA VAL A 147 -13.98 77.89 -22.04
C VAL A 147 -12.89 78.94 -22.16
N ASP A 148 -11.62 78.55 -22.09
CA ASP A 148 -10.48 79.47 -22.26
C ASP A 148 -10.59 80.26 -23.58
N PHE A 149 -10.95 79.59 -24.67
CA PHE A 149 -11.14 80.22 -25.98
C PHE A 149 -12.30 81.23 -25.98
N ILE A 150 -13.45 80.86 -25.42
CA ILE A 150 -14.62 81.76 -25.37
C ILE A 150 -14.34 82.97 -24.49
N CYS A 151 -13.69 82.78 -23.34
CA CYS A 151 -13.30 83.86 -22.44
C CYS A 151 -12.27 84.82 -23.06
N GLN A 152 -11.39 84.34 -23.95
CA GLN A 152 -10.41 85.18 -24.64
C GLN A 152 -11.01 86.00 -25.79
N GLU A 153 -11.96 85.43 -26.53
CA GLU A 153 -12.51 86.05 -27.74
C GLU A 153 -13.81 86.85 -27.50
N SER A 154 -14.51 86.61 -26.40
CA SER A 154 -15.78 87.30 -26.11
C SER A 154 -15.54 88.68 -25.49
N SER A 155 -16.19 89.69 -26.06
CA SER A 155 -16.25 91.04 -25.47
C SER A 155 -17.42 91.22 -24.50
N ASP A 156 -18.31 90.24 -24.43
CA ASP A 156 -19.52 90.27 -23.59
C ASP A 156 -19.24 89.60 -22.23
N GLU A 157 -19.17 90.45 -21.19
CA GLU A 157 -18.82 90.05 -19.82
C GLU A 157 -19.87 89.10 -19.20
N TYR A 158 -21.15 89.24 -19.57
CA TYR A 158 -22.20 88.36 -19.07
C TYR A 158 -22.06 86.93 -19.58
N VAL A 159 -21.65 86.77 -20.84
CA VAL A 159 -21.41 85.46 -21.44
C VAL A 159 -20.21 84.78 -20.80
N VAL A 160 -19.16 85.55 -20.48
CA VAL A 160 -17.98 85.04 -19.77
C VAL A 160 -18.35 84.54 -18.37
N ASP A 161 -19.10 85.34 -17.60
CA ASP A 161 -19.53 84.97 -16.25
C ASP A 161 -20.44 83.72 -16.24
N GLU A 162 -21.40 83.62 -17.17
CA GLU A 162 -22.29 82.46 -17.27
C GLU A 162 -21.54 81.18 -17.63
N ILE A 163 -20.57 81.27 -18.55
CA ILE A 163 -19.75 80.11 -18.95
C ILE A 163 -18.81 79.67 -17.83
N MET A 164 -18.23 80.61 -17.06
CA MET A 164 -17.41 80.28 -15.90
C MET A 164 -18.23 79.59 -14.81
N ALA A 165 -19.45 80.06 -14.55
CA ALA A 165 -20.37 79.41 -13.60
C ALA A 165 -20.75 77.99 -14.05
N LEU A 166 -21.02 77.79 -15.34
CA LEU A 166 -21.32 76.46 -15.91
C LEU A 166 -20.12 75.52 -15.86
N GLN A 167 -18.89 76.02 -16.01
CA GLN A 167 -17.68 75.23 -15.85
C GLN A 167 -17.53 74.74 -14.40
N GLU A 168 -17.77 75.62 -13.42
CA GLU A 168 -17.69 75.27 -12.00
C GLU A 168 -18.73 74.20 -11.62
N GLU A 169 -19.95 74.30 -12.15
CA GLU A 169 -21.00 73.27 -11.97
C GLU A 169 -20.63 71.93 -12.63
N CYS A 170 -20.03 71.98 -13.83
CA CYS A 170 -19.48 70.80 -14.48
C CYS A 170 -18.41 70.14 -13.60
N ASP A 171 -17.46 70.89 -13.08
CA ASP A 171 -16.36 70.36 -12.25
C ASP A 171 -16.87 69.73 -10.93
N LEU A 172 -17.92 70.31 -10.34
CA LEU A 172 -18.59 69.78 -9.13
C LEU A 172 -19.30 68.44 -9.38
N HIS A 173 -20.01 68.30 -10.50
CA HIS A 173 -20.69 67.04 -10.86
C HIS A 173 -19.72 65.87 -11.11
N HIS A 174 -18.48 66.17 -11.52
CA HIS A 174 -17.44 65.17 -11.75
C HIS A 174 -16.73 64.72 -10.46
N GLN A 175 -16.68 65.56 -9.42
CA GLN A 175 -16.11 65.17 -8.12
C GLN A 175 -17.08 64.36 -7.24
N GLY A 176 -18.40 64.53 -7.43
CA GLY A 176 -19.44 63.87 -6.61
C GLY A 176 -19.87 62.48 -7.07
N THR A 177 -19.53 62.05 -8.28
CA THR A 177 -19.90 60.74 -8.83
C THR A 177 -18.79 59.72 -8.63
N GLU A 178 -18.58 59.30 -7.38
CA GLU A 178 -17.90 58.02 -7.15
C GLU A 178 -18.66 56.93 -7.92
N PRO A 179 -17.95 56.03 -8.64
CA PRO A 179 -18.57 54.94 -9.36
C PRO A 179 -19.20 53.95 -8.37
N LYS A 180 -20.44 54.24 -7.94
CA LYS A 180 -21.33 53.32 -7.25
C LYS A 180 -21.67 52.21 -8.23
N GLY A 181 -21.07 51.03 -8.08
CA GLY A 181 -21.66 49.87 -8.72
C GLY A 181 -20.92 48.54 -8.80
N MET A 182 -19.62 48.44 -8.52
CA MET A 182 -18.94 47.15 -8.84
C MET A 182 -18.25 46.42 -7.67
N MET A 183 -18.16 47.00 -6.48
CA MET A 183 -17.47 46.36 -5.34
C MET A 183 -18.37 45.54 -4.38
N GLY A 184 -19.71 45.65 -4.50
CA GLY A 184 -20.64 44.99 -3.57
C GLY A 184 -20.90 43.52 -3.87
N GLU A 185 -21.12 43.15 -5.14
CA GLU A 185 -21.56 41.81 -5.52
C GLU A 185 -20.42 40.77 -5.50
N GLY A 186 -19.19 41.17 -5.83
CA GLY A 186 -18.04 40.26 -5.84
C GLY A 186 -17.74 39.62 -4.48
N LYS A 187 -18.00 40.34 -3.37
CA LYS A 187 -17.76 39.80 -2.01
C LYS A 187 -18.73 38.68 -1.65
N ALA A 188 -19.98 38.75 -2.12
CA ALA A 188 -20.97 37.71 -1.87
C ALA A 188 -20.67 36.44 -2.68
N GLU A 189 -20.23 36.59 -3.93
CA GLU A 189 -19.92 35.48 -4.82
C GLU A 189 -18.62 34.76 -4.41
N ILE A 190 -17.59 35.51 -4.01
CA ILE A 190 -16.35 34.94 -3.44
C ILE A 190 -16.67 34.15 -2.16
N LYS A 191 -17.57 34.64 -1.30
CA LYS A 191 -17.98 33.93 -0.07
C LYS A 191 -18.83 32.68 -0.34
N LYS A 192 -19.51 32.60 -1.49
CA LYS A 192 -20.22 31.41 -1.97
C LYS A 192 -19.25 30.37 -2.53
N ILE A 193 -18.28 30.80 -3.34
CA ILE A 193 -17.23 29.96 -3.91
C ILE A 193 -16.39 29.36 -2.79
N LEU A 194 -15.93 30.16 -1.83
CA LEU A 194 -15.13 29.70 -0.69
C LEU A 194 -15.87 28.68 0.18
N ARG A 195 -17.20 28.82 0.33
CA ARG A 195 -18.04 27.84 1.05
C ARG A 195 -18.17 26.49 0.35
N ARG A 196 -18.13 26.44 -0.99
CA ARG A 196 -18.11 25.16 -1.73
C ARG A 196 -16.79 24.39 -1.52
N PHE A 197 -15.68 25.11 -1.40
CA PHE A 197 -14.35 24.51 -1.18
C PHE A 197 -14.05 24.16 0.28
N SER A 198 -14.82 24.69 1.24
CA SER A 198 -14.57 24.51 2.68
C SER A 198 -15.39 23.36 3.31
N THR A 199 -16.05 22.51 2.52
CA THR A 199 -16.67 21.30 3.08
C THR A 199 -15.57 20.30 3.45
N PRO A 200 -15.41 19.93 4.73
CA PRO A 200 -14.42 18.94 5.13
C PRO A 200 -14.84 17.59 4.54
N ASN A 201 -14.01 17.03 3.67
CA ASN A 201 -14.16 15.66 3.23
C ASN A 201 -13.95 14.73 4.44
N LYS A 202 -15.05 14.31 5.08
CA LYS A 202 -15.06 13.42 6.26
C LYS A 202 -14.42 12.05 6.02
N ASN A 203 -13.96 11.76 4.79
CA ASN A 203 -13.32 10.50 4.43
C ASN A 203 -11.79 10.55 4.38
N PHE A 204 -11.15 11.65 4.79
CA PHE A 204 -9.71 11.66 5.02
C PHE A 204 -9.40 11.11 6.42
N PRO A 205 -8.80 9.90 6.54
CA PRO A 205 -8.28 9.46 7.82
C PRO A 205 -7.15 10.41 8.24
N SER A 206 -7.22 10.92 9.47
CA SER A 206 -6.16 11.75 10.04
C SER A 206 -4.80 11.04 9.94
N PRO A 207 -3.72 11.75 9.55
CA PRO A 207 -2.38 11.19 9.60
C PRO A 207 -2.02 10.99 11.08
N GLY A 208 -2.01 9.75 11.56
CA GLY A 208 -1.43 9.44 12.87
C GLY A 208 -2.14 8.43 13.76
N GLN A 209 -3.20 7.73 13.32
CA GLN A 209 -3.78 6.67 14.15
C GLN A 209 -3.59 5.26 13.55
N ASN A 210 -2.81 4.48 14.28
CA ASN A 210 -2.83 3.02 14.35
C ASN A 210 -2.11 2.25 13.23
N PHE A 211 -0.78 2.36 13.20
CA PHE A 211 0.04 1.16 13.02
C PHE A 211 -0.04 0.32 14.30
N VAL A 212 -1.15 -0.41 14.47
CA VAL A 212 -1.14 -1.57 15.37
C VAL A 212 -0.34 -2.63 14.64
N THR A 213 0.94 -2.76 15.01
CA THR A 213 1.74 -3.95 14.73
C THR A 213 0.97 -5.18 15.23
N PRO A 214 0.55 -6.12 14.35
CA PRO A 214 -0.05 -7.35 14.83
C PRO A 214 1.05 -8.26 15.38
N GLY A 215 0.94 -8.60 16.67
CA GLY A 215 1.45 -9.85 17.21
C GLY A 215 2.90 -9.82 17.73
N LYS A 216 3.07 -9.35 18.98
CA LYS A 216 3.99 -10.04 19.90
C LYS A 216 3.44 -11.45 20.12
N ALA A 217 3.86 -12.39 19.27
CA ALA A 217 3.72 -13.81 19.58
C ALA A 217 4.54 -14.09 20.85
N HIS A 218 3.87 -14.57 21.89
CA HIS A 218 4.49 -15.05 23.11
C HIS A 218 5.44 -16.19 22.73
N ARG A 219 6.74 -15.94 22.82
CA ARG A 219 7.80 -16.91 22.55
C ARG A 219 7.94 -17.77 23.81
N PRO A 220 7.69 -19.09 23.79
CA PRO A 220 8.00 -19.94 24.94
C PRO A 220 9.52 -19.91 25.19
N PRO A 221 9.97 -19.91 26.46
CA PRO A 221 11.38 -19.85 26.78
C PRO A 221 12.01 -21.21 26.51
N GLY A 222 12.92 -21.28 25.53
CA GLY A 222 13.76 -22.46 25.31
C GLY A 222 13.87 -22.91 23.86
N GLN A 223 14.49 -22.10 22.99
CA GLN A 223 15.19 -22.63 21.81
C GLN A 223 16.21 -21.60 21.32
N GLN A 224 17.47 -21.84 21.71
CA GLN A 224 18.64 -21.18 21.15
C GLN A 224 18.95 -21.78 19.76
N GLY A 225 19.26 -20.91 18.81
CA GLY A 225 20.25 -21.10 17.76
C GLY A 225 20.08 -22.26 16.77
N VAL A 226 19.53 -21.96 15.59
CA VAL A 226 20.18 -22.37 14.34
C VAL A 226 20.00 -21.26 13.32
N GLY A 227 21.12 -20.65 12.88
CA GLY A 227 21.14 -19.59 11.88
C GLY A 227 20.56 -20.10 10.56
N HIS A 228 19.47 -19.48 10.12
CA HIS A 228 18.91 -19.69 8.80
C HIS A 228 19.61 -18.74 7.83
N MET A 229 20.43 -19.31 6.95
CA MET A 229 21.00 -18.64 5.79
C MET A 229 19.89 -18.11 4.86
N PRO A 230 20.04 -16.93 4.27
CA PRO A 230 19.11 -16.45 3.26
C PRO A 230 19.28 -17.26 1.97
N VAL A 231 18.18 -17.85 1.49
CA VAL A 231 18.10 -18.47 0.15
C VAL A 231 18.18 -17.34 -0.89
N PRO A 232 19.13 -17.36 -1.83
CA PRO A 232 19.19 -16.36 -2.90
C PRO A 232 18.01 -16.60 -3.85
N MET A 233 17.07 -15.65 -3.92
CA MET A 233 16.09 -15.61 -5.00
C MET A 233 16.84 -15.40 -6.32
N GLN A 234 16.89 -16.44 -7.16
CA GLN A 234 17.22 -16.31 -8.57
C GLN A 234 16.22 -15.35 -9.22
N ARG A 235 16.68 -14.13 -9.53
CA ARG A 235 15.97 -13.25 -10.47
C ARG A 235 16.13 -13.88 -11.85
N GLY A 236 15.02 -14.39 -12.40
CA GLY A 236 14.94 -14.73 -13.82
C GLY A 236 15.27 -13.52 -14.70
N PRO A 237 15.65 -13.75 -15.97
CA PRO A 237 16.03 -12.69 -16.89
C PRO A 237 14.87 -11.70 -17.06
N ARG A 238 15.13 -10.43 -16.78
CA ARG A 238 14.23 -9.34 -17.13
C ARG A 238 14.39 -9.10 -18.63
N ASP A 239 13.35 -9.41 -19.40
CA ASP A 239 13.24 -8.94 -20.77
C ASP A 239 13.31 -7.40 -20.78
N PRO A 240 14.12 -6.79 -21.68
CA PRO A 240 14.13 -5.35 -21.83
C PRO A 240 12.78 -4.92 -22.43
N MET A 241 11.93 -4.33 -21.59
CA MET A 241 10.78 -3.52 -22.00
C MET A 241 11.28 -2.44 -22.97
N ASN A 242 10.91 -2.62 -24.23
CA ASN A 242 11.10 -1.67 -25.31
C ASN A 242 10.19 -0.46 -25.08
N THR A 243 10.66 0.52 -24.31
CA THR A 243 10.01 1.83 -24.19
C THR A 243 10.45 2.70 -25.38
N PRO A 244 9.55 3.10 -26.29
CA PRO A 244 9.91 4.04 -27.34
C PRO A 244 10.22 5.41 -26.73
N THR A 245 11.49 5.79 -26.76
CA THR A 245 11.97 7.13 -26.41
C THR A 245 11.27 8.16 -27.29
N ILE A 246 10.73 9.22 -26.68
CA ILE A 246 10.05 10.36 -27.33
C ILE A 246 10.88 11.01 -28.46
N ALA A 247 12.20 10.74 -28.52
CA ALA A 247 13.10 11.18 -29.58
C ALA A 247 12.83 10.58 -30.98
N SER A 248 12.10 9.46 -31.11
CA SER A 248 11.80 8.86 -32.42
C SER A 248 10.55 9.41 -33.11
N LYS A 249 9.72 10.20 -32.43
CA LYS A 249 8.52 10.83 -33.02
C LYS A 249 8.76 12.19 -33.68
N LEU A 250 9.95 12.77 -33.55
CA LEU A 250 10.27 14.08 -34.16
C LEU A 250 10.99 13.98 -35.51
N LYS A 251 11.44 12.80 -35.93
CA LYS A 251 12.11 12.62 -37.24
C LYS A 251 11.15 12.36 -38.41
N SER A 252 9.87 12.07 -38.16
CA SER A 252 8.87 11.90 -39.23
C SER A 252 8.10 13.17 -39.59
N PHE A 253 8.38 14.30 -38.94
CA PHE A 253 7.68 15.56 -39.20
C PHE A 253 8.45 16.54 -40.10
N PHE A 254 9.71 16.25 -40.45
CA PHE A 254 10.57 17.14 -41.25
C PHE A 254 10.94 16.60 -42.63
N TYR A 255 10.34 15.51 -43.10
CA TYR A 255 10.58 14.96 -44.44
C TYR A 255 9.27 14.63 -45.17
N THR A 256 8.39 15.62 -45.27
CA THR A 256 7.38 15.72 -46.33
C THR A 256 7.07 17.21 -46.50
N GLY A 257 7.79 17.82 -47.43
CA GLY A 257 7.68 19.21 -47.88
C GLY A 257 8.60 19.36 -49.07
#